data_AF-A0A4R8PUT9-F1
#
_entry.id   AF-A0A4R8PUT9-F1
#
_cell.length_a   1.000
_cell.length_b   1.000
_cell.length_c   1.000
_cell.angle_alpha   90.00
_cell.angle_beta   90.00
_cell.angle_gamma   90.00
#
_symmetry.space_group_name_H-M   'P 1'
#
loop_
_entity.id
_entity.type
_entity.pdbx_description
1 polymer ?
#
loop_
_entity_poly.entity_id
_entity_poly.type
_entity_poly.pdbx_seq_one_letter_code
_entity_poly.pdbx_strand_id
1 'polypeptide(L)'
;MIGHMRSFARPFSDETDVLDLYLHGYVSSRFVNIARSSTATEEGLSVCVAASHVDGLVMALTPNSHSYNYRSAVLFGHAALVEDASERLYAMQLITNGVVPGRWQGTRVPPNNAELSSTSILKVTVTAGSAKIRSGPPSDDNNEKTDNYVVGTVWTGVVPVHLSFGEPVAGPYNAVDLHPSYLTEHISDSSMLPESVQ
;
A
#
# COMPACT_ATOMS: atom_id res chain seq x y z
N MET A 1 -2.99 3.68 10.22
CA MET A 1 -3.63 4.36 9.08
C MET A 1 -3.44 3.47 7.87
N ILE A 2 -4.54 3.03 7.27
CA ILE A 2 -4.59 2.24 6.03
C ILE A 2 -5.29 3.14 5.02
N GLY A 3 -4.83 3.09 3.78
CA GLY A 3 -5.34 3.88 2.69
C GLY A 3 -5.79 3.03 1.50
N HIS A 4 -6.71 3.58 0.71
CA HIS A 4 -7.12 2.97 -0.54
C HIS A 4 -7.53 4.05 -1.55
N MET A 5 -7.19 3.84 -2.83
CA MET A 5 -7.50 4.78 -3.90
C MET A 5 -8.82 4.40 -4.56
N ARG A 6 -9.76 5.35 -4.67
CA ARG A 6 -10.99 5.19 -5.47
C ARG A 6 -11.70 6.53 -5.71
N SER A 7 -12.71 6.54 -6.57
CA SER A 7 -13.61 7.69 -6.72
C SER A 7 -14.97 7.42 -6.06
N PHE A 8 -15.39 8.29 -5.14
CA PHE A 8 -16.75 8.27 -4.60
C PHE A 8 -17.77 8.76 -5.63
N ALA A 9 -17.41 9.78 -6.42
CA ALA A 9 -18.26 10.32 -7.49
C ALA A 9 -18.44 9.33 -8.65
N ARG A 10 -17.50 8.40 -8.85
CA ARG A 10 -17.55 7.35 -9.88
C ARG A 10 -17.28 5.98 -9.25
N PRO A 11 -18.29 5.32 -8.66
CA PRO A 11 -18.08 4.05 -7.94
C PRO A 11 -17.51 2.90 -8.80
N PHE A 12 -17.78 2.95 -10.11
CA PHE A 12 -17.28 2.00 -11.11
C PHE A 12 -15.94 2.40 -11.74
N SER A 13 -15.25 3.38 -11.15
CA SER A 13 -13.92 3.78 -11.61
C SER A 13 -12.92 2.62 -11.53
N ASP A 14 -12.00 2.59 -12.50
CA ASP A 14 -10.84 1.71 -12.50
C ASP A 14 -9.53 2.50 -12.29
N GLU A 15 -8.38 1.84 -12.42
CA GLU A 15 -7.07 2.46 -12.18
C GLU A 15 -6.68 3.52 -13.23
N THR A 16 -7.43 3.62 -14.33
CA THR A 16 -7.23 4.62 -15.39
C THR A 16 -8.01 5.91 -15.15
N ASP A 17 -8.97 5.88 -14.23
CA ASP A 17 -9.73 7.06 -13.80
C ASP A 17 -8.92 7.97 -12.88
N VAL A 18 -9.41 9.20 -12.71
CA VAL A 18 -8.94 10.09 -11.65
C VAL A 18 -9.48 9.58 -10.31
N LEU A 19 -8.58 9.09 -9.47
CA LEU A 19 -8.90 8.54 -8.15
C LEU A 19 -8.47 9.50 -7.03
N ASP A 20 -9.21 9.48 -5.93
CA ASP A 20 -8.78 10.08 -4.66
C ASP A 20 -8.22 8.99 -3.74
N LEU A 21 -7.30 9.36 -2.86
CA LEU A 21 -6.80 8.46 -1.82
C LEU A 21 -7.54 8.70 -0.50
N TYR A 22 -8.27 7.70 -0.01
CA TYR A 22 -8.91 7.74 1.30
C TYR A 22 -7.99 7.15 2.36
N LEU A 23 -7.86 7.84 3.49
CA LEU A 23 -7.05 7.43 4.65
C LEU A 23 -7.92 7.45 5.92
N HIS A 24 -7.81 6.42 6.76
CA HIS A 24 -8.45 6.45 8.09
C HIS A 24 -7.49 6.88 9.21
N GLY A 25 -8.01 7.58 10.21
CA GLY A 25 -7.25 7.95 11.39
C GLY A 25 -8.12 8.07 12.63
N TYR A 26 -7.49 7.99 13.80
CA TYR A 26 -8.15 8.33 15.06
C TYR A 26 -8.49 9.83 15.07
N VAL A 27 -9.71 10.17 15.49
CA VAL A 27 -10.30 11.52 15.38
C VAL A 27 -9.46 12.63 16.02
N SER A 28 -8.73 12.32 17.10
CA SER A 28 -7.87 13.27 17.80
C SER A 28 -6.38 13.11 17.48
N SER A 29 -6.03 12.29 16.49
CA SER A 29 -4.65 12.21 16.02
C SER A 29 -4.17 13.58 15.51
N ARG A 30 -2.89 13.89 15.76
CA ARG A 30 -2.28 15.17 15.34
C ARG A 30 -2.50 15.44 13.85
N PHE A 31 -2.37 14.43 13.01
CA PHE A 31 -2.56 14.56 11.57
C PHE A 31 -3.98 14.97 11.20
N VAL A 32 -4.99 14.31 11.77
CA VAL A 32 -6.41 14.67 11.56
C VAL A 32 -6.71 16.07 12.11
N ASN A 33 -6.17 16.44 13.26
CA ASN A 33 -6.36 17.77 13.83
C ASN A 33 -5.75 18.87 12.96
N ILE A 34 -4.56 18.66 12.42
CA ILE A 34 -3.92 19.60 11.49
C ILE A 34 -4.76 19.70 10.22
N ALA A 35 -5.17 18.57 9.64
CA ALA A 35 -6.04 18.57 8.46
C ALA A 35 -7.33 19.36 8.70
N ARG A 36 -7.98 19.19 9.87
CA ARG A 36 -9.18 19.95 10.26
C ARG A 36 -8.94 21.44 10.45
N SER A 37 -7.76 21.85 10.91
CA SER A 37 -7.41 23.28 10.96
C SER A 37 -7.05 23.83 9.58
N SER A 38 -6.55 22.99 8.69
CA SER A 38 -6.17 23.33 7.32
C SER A 38 -7.34 23.31 6.35
N THR A 39 -8.48 22.68 6.66
CA THR A 39 -9.71 22.79 5.84
C THR A 39 -10.29 24.21 5.80
N ALA A 40 -9.74 25.14 6.59
CA ALA A 40 -10.03 26.57 6.47
C ALA A 40 -9.26 27.25 5.32
N THR A 41 -8.26 26.60 4.72
CA THR A 41 -7.65 27.03 3.45
C THR A 41 -8.38 26.34 2.29
N GLU A 42 -8.51 27.01 1.14
CA GLU A 42 -9.31 26.50 0.00
C GLU A 42 -8.83 25.13 -0.52
N GLU A 43 -7.55 24.79 -0.33
CA GLU A 43 -6.96 23.56 -0.84
C GLU A 43 -6.88 22.42 0.19
N GLY A 44 -6.89 22.71 1.51
CA GLY A 44 -6.69 21.71 2.57
C GLY A 44 -5.21 21.52 2.98
N LEU A 45 -4.88 20.40 3.63
CA LEU A 45 -3.52 20.12 4.12
C LEU A 45 -2.66 19.53 3.00
N SER A 46 -1.59 20.21 2.57
CA SER A 46 -0.63 19.65 1.62
C SER A 46 0.05 18.40 2.18
N VAL A 47 0.04 17.31 1.41
CA VAL A 47 0.57 16.01 1.80
C VAL A 47 1.41 15.39 0.68
N CYS A 48 2.36 14.56 1.10
CA CYS A 48 3.15 13.69 0.24
C CYS A 48 2.96 12.25 0.74
N VAL A 49 2.50 11.36 -0.15
CA VAL A 49 2.26 9.95 0.14
C VAL A 49 3.23 9.12 -0.67
N ALA A 50 4.07 8.34 0.00
CA ALA A 50 5.04 7.46 -0.65
C ALA A 50 4.67 6.00 -0.38
N ALA A 51 4.71 5.18 -1.43
CA ALA A 51 4.59 3.74 -1.38
C ALA A 51 5.81 3.10 -2.04
N SER A 52 6.29 1.98 -1.50
CA SER A 52 7.45 1.26 -2.03
C SER A 52 7.29 -0.24 -1.79
N HIS A 53 7.74 -1.03 -2.75
CA HIS A 53 7.77 -2.48 -2.70
C HIS A 53 9.14 -2.97 -3.16
N VAL A 54 9.79 -3.81 -2.36
CA VAL A 54 11.12 -4.37 -2.67
C VAL A 54 10.91 -5.73 -3.32
N ASP A 55 11.47 -5.89 -4.52
CA ASP A 55 11.33 -7.09 -5.35
C ASP A 55 12.63 -7.92 -5.40
N GLY A 56 13.77 -7.37 -4.95
CA GLY A 56 15.02 -8.13 -4.89
C GLY A 56 16.22 -7.38 -4.33
N LEU A 57 17.18 -8.11 -3.79
CA LEU A 57 18.49 -7.62 -3.37
C LEU A 57 19.48 -7.77 -4.53
N VAL A 58 20.08 -6.68 -4.99
CA VAL A 58 21.06 -6.73 -6.08
C VAL A 58 22.47 -6.67 -5.49
N MET A 59 23.16 -7.79 -5.63
CA MET A 59 24.47 -8.04 -5.06
C MET A 59 25.51 -7.90 -6.17
N ALA A 60 26.20 -6.76 -6.19
CA ALA A 60 27.24 -6.42 -7.17
C ALA A 60 28.63 -6.90 -6.71
N LEU A 61 29.62 -6.79 -7.58
CA LEU A 61 31.02 -7.16 -7.28
C LEU A 61 31.71 -6.16 -6.36
N THR A 62 31.24 -4.90 -6.33
CA THR A 62 31.86 -3.82 -5.54
C THR A 62 30.90 -3.22 -4.51
N PRO A 63 31.40 -2.74 -3.35
CA PRO A 63 30.56 -2.22 -2.27
C PRO A 63 29.61 -1.09 -2.67
N ASN A 64 29.99 -0.27 -3.66
CA ASN A 64 29.24 0.93 -4.04
C ASN A 64 28.19 0.64 -5.12
N SER A 65 28.17 -0.57 -5.68
CA SER A 65 27.29 -0.95 -6.80
C SER A 65 26.11 -1.83 -6.37
N HIS A 66 26.04 -2.21 -5.09
CA HIS A 66 24.88 -2.90 -4.52
C HIS A 66 23.60 -2.06 -4.68
N SER A 67 22.46 -2.72 -4.87
CA SER A 67 21.18 -2.03 -5.06
C SER A 67 19.99 -2.91 -4.68
N TYR A 68 18.79 -2.44 -5.02
CA TYR A 68 17.54 -3.17 -4.87
C TYR A 68 16.78 -3.17 -6.19
N ASN A 69 16.11 -4.28 -6.50
CA ASN A 69 14.96 -4.22 -7.41
C ASN A 69 13.75 -3.77 -6.60
N TYR A 70 13.02 -2.77 -7.09
CA TYR A 70 11.90 -2.18 -6.38
C TYR A 70 10.95 -1.45 -7.32
N ARG A 71 9.74 -1.23 -6.83
CA ARG A 71 8.72 -0.34 -7.41
C ARG A 71 8.32 0.67 -6.35
N SER A 72 8.21 1.94 -6.73
CA SER A 72 7.83 3.00 -5.82
C SER A 72 6.99 4.05 -6.53
N ALA A 73 6.10 4.69 -5.76
CA ALA A 73 5.29 5.81 -6.21
C ALA A 73 5.26 6.88 -5.12
N VAL A 74 5.31 8.14 -5.51
CA VAL A 74 5.12 9.31 -4.66
C VAL A 74 3.98 10.13 -5.24
N LEU A 75 2.98 10.42 -4.41
CA LEU A 75 1.83 11.25 -4.74
C LEU A 75 1.87 12.53 -3.91
N PHE A 76 1.70 13.67 -4.57
CA PHE A 76 1.52 14.97 -3.95
C PHE A 76 0.06 15.37 -4.09
N GLY A 77 -0.49 15.99 -3.05
CA GLY A 77 -1.89 16.39 -3.07
C GLY A 77 -2.29 17.12 -1.81
N HIS A 78 -3.61 17.23 -1.62
CA HIS A 78 -4.17 17.90 -0.45
C HIS A 78 -5.18 17.01 0.26
N ALA A 79 -5.00 16.87 1.57
CA ALA A 79 -5.85 16.11 2.45
C ALA A 79 -6.92 17.00 3.09
N ALA A 80 -8.18 16.56 3.01
CA ALA A 80 -9.32 17.19 3.68
C ALA A 80 -10.15 16.13 4.42
N LEU A 81 -10.87 16.53 5.47
CA LEU A 81 -11.81 15.64 6.15
C LEU A 81 -13.01 15.33 5.24
N VAL A 82 -13.45 14.09 5.26
CA VAL A 82 -14.71 13.68 4.66
C VAL A 82 -15.84 13.94 5.64
N GLU A 83 -16.62 15.00 5.39
CA GLU A 83 -17.74 15.42 6.22
C GLU A 83 -19.07 14.74 5.82
N ASP A 84 -19.22 14.40 4.53
CA ASP A 84 -20.42 13.71 4.06
C ASP A 84 -20.50 12.30 4.66
N ALA A 85 -21.63 11.98 5.29
CA ALA A 85 -21.81 10.72 6.00
C ALA A 85 -21.79 9.51 5.06
N SER A 86 -22.28 9.66 3.83
CA SER A 86 -22.33 8.58 2.84
C SER A 86 -20.97 8.30 2.22
N GLU A 87 -20.20 9.34 1.90
CA GLU A 87 -18.80 9.24 1.45
C GLU A 87 -17.91 8.65 2.54
N ARG A 88 -18.14 9.04 3.80
CA ARG A 88 -17.40 8.50 4.95
C ARG A 88 -17.65 6.99 5.11
N LEU A 89 -18.92 6.55 5.03
CA LEU A 89 -19.26 5.13 5.13
C LEU A 89 -18.71 4.34 3.94
N TYR A 90 -18.79 4.89 2.73
CA TYR A 90 -18.17 4.34 1.54
C TYR A 90 -16.66 4.12 1.72
N ALA A 91 -15.95 5.13 2.19
CA ALA A 91 -14.51 5.06 2.43
C ALA A 91 -14.15 4.03 3.52
N MET A 92 -14.95 3.93 4.59
CA MET A 92 -14.75 2.90 5.62
C MET A 92 -14.91 1.49 5.06
N GLN A 93 -15.93 1.25 4.23
CA GLN A 93 -16.12 -0.02 3.54
C GLN A 93 -14.95 -0.32 2.58
N LEU A 94 -14.54 0.68 1.80
CA LEU A 94 -13.42 0.58 0.86
C LEU A 94 -12.12 0.18 1.58
N ILE A 95 -11.76 0.89 2.64
CA ILE A 95 -10.55 0.64 3.42
C ILE A 95 -10.59 -0.73 4.08
N THR A 96 -11.74 -1.16 4.60
CA THR A 96 -11.90 -2.48 5.22
C THR A 96 -11.72 -3.60 4.20
N ASN A 97 -12.32 -3.45 3.01
CA ASN A 97 -12.16 -4.40 1.92
C ASN A 97 -10.78 -4.33 1.25
N GLY A 98 -10.05 -3.23 1.42
CA GLY A 98 -8.65 -3.11 1.01
C GLY A 98 -7.69 -3.95 1.86
N VAL A 99 -8.11 -4.42 3.05
CA VAL A 99 -7.33 -5.38 3.84
C VAL A 99 -7.45 -6.77 3.26
N VAL A 100 -8.69 -7.24 3.05
CA VAL A 100 -9.03 -8.48 2.34
C VAL A 100 -10.37 -8.23 1.65
N PRO A 101 -10.53 -8.55 0.36
CA PRO A 101 -11.82 -8.42 -0.33
C PRO A 101 -12.94 -9.15 0.42
N GLY A 102 -14.11 -8.51 0.55
CA GLY A 102 -15.27 -9.04 1.27
C GLY A 102 -15.21 -8.92 2.81
N ARG A 103 -14.11 -8.41 3.38
CA ARG A 103 -13.93 -8.32 4.83
C ARG A 103 -14.97 -7.47 5.55
N TRP A 104 -15.50 -6.44 4.89
CA TRP A 104 -16.55 -5.59 5.46
C TRP A 104 -17.80 -6.39 5.82
N GLN A 105 -18.32 -7.18 4.87
CA GLN A 105 -19.46 -8.09 5.11
C GLN A 105 -19.11 -9.20 6.10
N GLY A 106 -17.83 -9.60 6.19
CA GLY A 106 -17.31 -10.54 7.17
C GLY A 106 -17.12 -9.98 8.59
N THR A 107 -17.61 -8.76 8.87
CA THR A 107 -17.52 -8.08 10.17
C THR A 107 -18.93 -7.67 10.64
N ARG A 108 -19.10 -7.30 11.92
CA ARG A 108 -20.35 -6.71 12.42
C ARG A 108 -20.61 -5.35 11.73
N VAL A 109 -21.66 -5.28 10.95
CA VAL A 109 -22.10 -4.07 10.24
C VAL A 109 -23.56 -3.74 10.53
N PRO A 110 -23.97 -2.46 10.54
CA PRO A 110 -23.14 -1.26 10.31
C PRO A 110 -22.24 -0.90 11.51
N PRO A 111 -21.24 -0.02 11.33
CA PRO A 111 -20.47 0.54 12.44
C PRO A 111 -21.40 1.21 13.46
N ASN A 112 -21.07 1.09 14.74
CA ASN A 112 -21.82 1.74 15.80
C ASN A 112 -21.38 3.20 15.99
N ASN A 113 -22.15 3.97 16.78
CA ASN A 113 -21.88 5.40 17.00
C ASN A 113 -20.51 5.68 17.63
N ALA A 114 -20.00 4.79 18.49
CA ALA A 114 -18.68 4.95 19.09
C ALA A 114 -17.59 4.82 18.02
N GLU A 115 -17.68 3.82 17.14
CA GLU A 115 -16.74 3.61 16.04
C GLU A 115 -16.76 4.77 15.03
N LEU A 116 -17.96 5.28 14.71
CA LEU A 116 -18.14 6.42 13.79
C LEU A 116 -17.64 7.76 14.37
N SER A 117 -17.67 7.92 15.70
CA SER A 117 -17.21 9.14 16.36
C SER A 117 -15.72 9.12 16.68
N SER A 118 -15.13 7.94 16.87
CA SER A 118 -13.68 7.80 17.11
C SER A 118 -12.84 7.80 15.83
N THR A 119 -13.46 7.64 14.67
CA THR A 119 -12.76 7.46 13.38
C THR A 119 -13.03 8.64 12.45
N SER A 120 -11.96 9.23 11.93
CA SER A 120 -12.02 10.22 10.85
C SER A 120 -11.49 9.63 9.54
N ILE A 121 -12.10 10.04 8.44
CA ILE A 121 -11.63 9.75 7.09
C ILE A 121 -11.09 11.04 6.50
N LEU A 122 -9.91 10.93 5.89
CA LEU A 122 -9.30 11.98 5.08
C LEU A 122 -9.36 11.55 3.62
N LYS A 123 -9.74 12.47 2.74
CA LYS A 123 -9.62 12.33 1.29
C LYS A 123 -8.44 13.14 0.83
N VAL A 124 -7.52 12.51 0.11
CA VAL A 124 -6.38 13.16 -0.53
C VAL A 124 -6.67 13.27 -2.02
N THR A 125 -6.89 14.50 -2.48
CA THR A 125 -6.97 14.79 -3.90
C THR A 125 -5.56 14.94 -4.45
N VAL A 126 -5.20 14.06 -5.38
CA VAL A 126 -3.86 13.99 -5.96
C VAL A 126 -3.70 15.08 -7.02
N THR A 127 -2.62 15.84 -6.94
CA THR A 127 -2.30 16.93 -7.87
C THR A 127 -1.10 16.60 -8.76
N ALA A 128 -0.16 15.80 -8.27
CA ALA A 128 0.99 15.33 -9.03
C ALA A 128 1.47 13.98 -8.49
N GLY A 129 2.21 13.24 -9.30
CA GLY A 129 2.85 12.01 -8.85
C GLY A 129 4.08 11.66 -9.67
N SER A 130 4.94 10.83 -9.10
CA SER A 130 6.06 10.21 -9.79
C SER A 130 6.18 8.75 -9.38
N ALA A 131 6.70 7.93 -10.29
CA ALA A 131 6.96 6.52 -10.03
C ALA A 131 8.38 6.17 -10.48
N LYS A 132 8.98 5.19 -9.80
CA LYS A 132 10.29 4.66 -10.17
C LYS A 132 10.30 3.15 -9.99
N ILE A 133 10.79 2.48 -11.03
CA ILE A 133 10.98 1.04 -11.08
C ILE A 133 12.45 0.78 -11.34
N ARG A 134 13.03 -0.17 -10.59
CA ARG A 134 14.32 -0.77 -10.91
C ARG A 134 14.14 -2.28 -10.92
N SER A 135 14.55 -2.91 -12.02
CA SER A 135 14.60 -4.35 -12.19
C SER A 135 15.91 -4.75 -12.87
N GLY A 136 16.20 -6.05 -12.90
CA GLY A 136 17.35 -6.61 -13.60
C GLY A 136 18.59 -6.87 -12.72
N PRO A 137 19.69 -7.28 -13.36
CA PRO A 137 20.91 -7.74 -12.68
C PRO A 137 21.75 -6.58 -12.11
N PRO A 138 22.84 -6.90 -11.39
CA PRO A 138 23.89 -5.93 -11.07
C PRO A 138 24.49 -5.28 -12.32
N SER A 139 24.91 -4.02 -12.20
CA SER A 139 25.54 -3.24 -13.27
C SER A 139 26.97 -2.86 -12.88
N ASP A 140 27.83 -3.87 -12.74
CA ASP A 140 29.24 -3.67 -12.40
C ASP A 140 30.03 -2.96 -13.52
N ASP A 141 31.14 -2.31 -13.15
CA ASP A 141 32.07 -1.70 -14.10
C ASP A 141 32.77 -2.77 -14.95
N ASN A 142 33.17 -2.42 -16.17
CA ASN A 142 33.84 -3.36 -17.08
C ASN A 142 35.21 -3.83 -16.56
N ASN A 143 35.92 -2.98 -15.81
CA ASN A 143 37.20 -3.37 -15.23
C ASN A 143 37.00 -4.51 -14.20
N GLU A 144 35.96 -4.40 -13.37
CA GLU A 144 35.64 -5.43 -12.36
C GLU A 144 35.14 -6.72 -13.01
N LYS A 145 34.35 -6.62 -14.09
CA LYS A 145 33.85 -7.77 -14.84
C LYS A 145 34.95 -8.55 -15.57
N THR A 146 36.09 -7.92 -15.85
CA THR A 146 37.22 -8.56 -16.54
C THR A 146 38.36 -8.94 -15.61
N ASP A 147 38.30 -8.55 -14.34
CA ASP A 147 39.22 -9.03 -13.30
C ASP A 147 38.86 -10.46 -12.89
N ASN A 148 39.68 -11.41 -13.34
CA ASN A 148 39.51 -12.84 -13.06
C ASN A 148 39.57 -13.18 -11.56
N TYR A 149 40.31 -12.41 -10.75
CA TYR A 149 40.35 -12.62 -9.31
C TYR A 149 39.01 -12.21 -8.69
N VAL A 150 38.49 -11.03 -9.03
CA VAL A 150 37.21 -10.52 -8.50
C VAL A 150 36.06 -11.44 -8.92
N VAL A 151 35.90 -11.70 -10.22
CA VAL A 151 34.82 -12.57 -10.75
C VAL A 151 34.95 -14.01 -10.26
N GLY A 152 36.17 -14.48 -9.97
CA GLY A 152 36.42 -15.82 -9.44
C GLY A 152 36.22 -15.97 -7.94
N THR A 153 36.15 -14.87 -7.17
CA THR A 153 36.10 -14.92 -5.69
C THR A 153 34.87 -14.23 -5.07
N VAL A 154 34.20 -13.34 -5.82
CA VAL A 154 33.03 -12.58 -5.34
C VAL A 154 31.80 -13.01 -6.12
N TRP A 155 30.75 -13.41 -5.40
CA TRP A 155 29.47 -13.72 -6.02
C TRP A 155 28.71 -12.44 -6.40
N THR A 156 28.16 -12.41 -7.62
CA THR A 156 27.31 -11.32 -8.11
C THR A 156 25.99 -11.88 -8.64
N GLY A 157 24.89 -11.20 -8.37
CA GLY A 157 23.55 -11.67 -8.75
C GLY A 157 22.41 -10.92 -8.07
N VAL A 158 21.22 -11.49 -8.16
CA VAL A 158 20.01 -10.97 -7.52
C VAL A 158 19.44 -12.03 -6.59
N VAL A 159 19.06 -11.64 -5.38
CA VAL A 159 18.23 -12.45 -4.49
C VAL A 159 16.80 -11.92 -4.57
N PRO A 160 15.87 -12.61 -5.24
CA PRO A 160 14.47 -12.19 -5.31
C PRO A 160 13.84 -12.08 -3.92
N VAL A 161 12.98 -11.08 -3.73
CA VAL A 161 12.20 -10.87 -2.51
C VAL A 161 10.72 -11.01 -2.85
N HIS A 162 10.04 -11.90 -2.11
CA HIS A 162 8.62 -12.16 -2.29
C HIS A 162 7.87 -11.90 -0.99
N LEU A 163 6.71 -11.24 -1.10
CA LEU A 163 5.72 -11.17 -0.02
C LEU A 163 4.75 -12.32 -0.20
N SER A 164 4.61 -13.16 0.82
CA SER A 164 3.62 -14.23 0.86
C SER A 164 2.78 -14.14 2.12
N PHE A 165 1.52 -14.57 2.01
CA PHE A 165 0.68 -14.80 3.17
C PHE A 165 1.05 -16.14 3.82
N GLY A 166 1.11 -16.15 5.15
CA GLY A 166 1.21 -17.39 5.92
C GLY A 166 -0.16 -17.98 6.26
N GLU A 167 -0.15 -19.11 6.95
CA GLU A 167 -1.37 -19.73 7.46
C GLU A 167 -2.12 -18.81 8.44
N PRO A 168 -3.45 -18.69 8.35
CA PRO A 168 -4.24 -17.90 9.29
C PRO A 168 -4.06 -18.38 10.73
N VAL A 169 -3.72 -17.45 11.63
CA VAL A 169 -3.61 -17.72 13.07
C VAL A 169 -4.85 -17.18 13.77
N ALA A 170 -5.58 -18.06 14.46
CA ALA A 170 -6.78 -17.69 15.20
C ALA A 170 -6.47 -16.75 16.40
N GLY A 171 -7.33 -15.76 16.61
CA GLY A 171 -7.25 -14.88 17.78
C GLY A 171 -7.64 -15.60 19.08
N PRO A 172 -7.19 -15.11 20.25
CA PRO A 172 -7.35 -15.82 21.53
C PRO A 172 -8.80 -15.97 22.02
N TYR A 173 -9.74 -15.20 21.48
CA TYR A 173 -11.18 -15.24 21.78
C TYR A 173 -12.01 -15.70 20.57
N ASN A 174 -11.37 -16.20 19.51
CA ASN A 174 -12.08 -16.73 18.35
C ASN A 174 -12.82 -18.02 18.74
N ALA A 175 -14.12 -18.07 18.48
CA ALA A 175 -14.97 -19.22 18.73
C ALA A 175 -15.51 -19.84 17.43
N VAL A 176 -14.93 -19.50 16.28
CA VAL A 176 -15.31 -20.01 14.96
C VAL A 176 -14.23 -20.93 14.44
N ASP A 177 -14.59 -22.18 14.12
CA ASP A 177 -13.61 -23.22 13.75
C ASP A 177 -12.99 -23.02 12.36
N LEU A 178 -13.77 -22.50 11.41
CA LEU A 178 -13.35 -22.34 10.02
C LEU A 178 -13.18 -20.86 9.68
N HIS A 179 -12.04 -20.53 9.07
CA HIS A 179 -11.87 -19.20 8.47
C HIS A 179 -12.82 -19.03 7.27
N PRO A 180 -13.29 -17.80 6.99
CA PRO A 180 -14.18 -17.54 5.86
C PRO A 180 -13.54 -17.90 4.52
N SER A 181 -14.33 -18.40 3.55
CA SER A 181 -13.82 -18.81 2.24
C SER A 181 -13.12 -17.67 1.49
N TYR A 182 -13.63 -16.44 1.59
CA TYR A 182 -13.03 -15.26 0.96
C TYR A 182 -11.60 -14.99 1.43
N LEU A 183 -11.24 -15.43 2.65
CA LEU A 183 -9.88 -15.31 3.16
C LEU A 183 -8.96 -16.34 2.51
N THR A 184 -9.40 -17.60 2.43
CA THR A 184 -8.65 -18.69 1.80
C THR A 184 -8.45 -18.45 0.30
N GLU A 185 -9.48 -17.97 -0.39
CA GLU A 185 -9.43 -17.58 -1.80
C GLU A 185 -8.40 -16.47 -2.01
N HIS A 186 -8.46 -15.40 -1.19
CA HIS A 186 -7.52 -14.28 -1.29
C HIS A 186 -6.05 -14.69 -1.05
N ILE A 187 -5.81 -15.55 -0.06
CA ILE A 187 -4.46 -16.09 0.21
C ILE A 187 -3.97 -16.90 -0.99
N SER A 188 -4.82 -17.79 -1.51
CA SER A 188 -4.47 -18.68 -2.63
C SER A 188 -4.17 -17.90 -3.90
N ASP A 189 -5.02 -16.94 -4.28
CA ASP A 189 -4.82 -16.10 -5.47
C ASP A 189 -3.54 -15.28 -5.38
N SER A 190 -3.21 -14.79 -4.19
CA SER A 190 -1.99 -13.99 -3.96
C SER A 190 -0.72 -14.85 -3.98
N SER A 191 -0.81 -16.13 -3.63
CA SER A 191 0.29 -17.10 -3.72
C SER A 191 0.58 -17.59 -5.13
N MET A 192 -0.35 -17.41 -6.07
CA MET A 192 -0.22 -17.84 -7.47
C MET A 192 0.57 -16.88 -8.37
N LEU A 193 1.12 -15.78 -7.83
CA LEU A 193 1.97 -14.86 -8.59
C LEU A 193 3.47 -15.18 -8.44
N PRO A 194 4.01 -16.04 -9.33
CA PRO A 194 5.37 -15.87 -9.80
C PRO A 194 5.37 -15.82 -11.34
N GLU A 195 4.71 -14.84 -11.94
CA GLU A 195 5.10 -14.49 -13.32
C GLU A 195 6.34 -13.61 -13.24
N SER A 196 7.47 -14.31 -13.35
CA SER A 196 8.78 -13.76 -13.67
C SER A 196 8.65 -12.62 -14.67
N VAL A 197 9.02 -11.41 -14.24
CA VAL A 197 9.54 -10.41 -15.18
C VAL A 197 10.87 -10.98 -15.67
N GLN A 198 10.81 -11.75 -16.77
CA GLN A 198 11.97 -12.15 -17.58
C GLN A 198 12.51 -10.94 -18.34
#